data_AF-V9V0K8-F1
#
_entry.id   AF-V9V0K8-F1
#
_cell.length_a   1.000
_cell.length_b   1.000
_cell.length_c   1.000
_cell.angle_alpha   90.00
_cell.angle_beta   90.00
_cell.angle_gamma   90.00
#
_symmetry.space_group_name_H-M   'P 1'
#
loop_
_entity.id
_entity.type
_entity.pdbx_description
1 polymer ?
#
loop_
_entity_poly.entity_id
_entity_poly.type
_entity_poly.pdbx_seq_one_letter_code
_entity_poly.pdbx_strand_id
1 'polypeptide(L)'
;MELCTTICVDLAKQVFQLAGEDATGRVIYEDRIKSRQAFHDFLLRLPATVTVLMECGPGAQAWARLLQAKGNAVRILPAQRVAEHRSGAKNDRNDTHAILRAGRDTSIASIPIKSTTALAIQALHRIRRGNIKRHTALGNQIRGLLLEHGVSMPQGDAAISKHVPRSLEDASLPLPDLLRELLDELLTDWLSLGERIAGLSRRLETTAQQDKVAQRLITIRGVGPIIATAIVAKQTEPSRFASGRMYSAFFGIVPDQHSSGNKVRLGRMSKRGDGYIRSLMIQGAHAVLSQLRPDSDQPDDRRLLRWLSRLGRKEAAIRLANRNLRIIWVLLQNDQVYQHKPNSNSEAAMSL
;
A
#
# COMPACT_ATOMS: atom_id res chain seq x y z
N MET A 1 -18.15 31.81 12.10
CA MET A 1 -17.99 30.81 11.03
C MET A 1 -18.47 31.29 9.66
N GLU A 2 -19.45 32.22 9.57
CA GLU A 2 -20.03 32.65 8.28
C GLU A 2 -19.03 33.21 7.25
N LEU A 3 -17.85 33.66 7.68
CA LEU A 3 -16.77 34.13 6.79
C LEU A 3 -15.70 33.08 6.45
N CYS A 4 -15.72 31.91 7.10
CA CYS A 4 -14.72 30.87 6.84
C CYS A 4 -15.06 30.14 5.55
N THR A 5 -14.14 30.12 4.59
CA THR A 5 -14.26 29.35 3.35
C THR A 5 -13.60 27.97 3.49
N THR A 6 -12.57 27.87 4.34
CA THR A 6 -11.81 26.65 4.57
C THR A 6 -11.55 26.44 6.07
N ILE A 7 -11.73 25.22 6.54
CA ILE A 7 -11.35 24.80 7.91
C ILE A 7 -10.42 23.60 7.81
N CYS A 8 -9.30 23.66 8.53
CA CYS A 8 -8.46 22.49 8.75
C CYS A 8 -8.67 21.89 10.14
N VAL A 9 -8.41 20.59 10.25
CA VAL A 9 -8.41 19.87 11.51
C VAL A 9 -7.13 19.06 11.65
N ASP A 10 -6.41 19.30 12.73
CA ASP A 10 -5.41 18.37 13.25
C ASP A 10 -6.10 17.33 14.16
N LEU A 11 -6.02 16.07 13.76
CA LEU A 11 -6.80 14.97 14.34
C LEU A 11 -5.98 14.23 15.40
N ALA A 12 -6.44 14.28 16.66
CA ALA A 12 -5.98 13.35 17.69
C ALA A 12 -7.09 12.40 18.14
N LYS A 13 -6.80 11.56 19.15
CA LYS A 13 -7.76 10.56 19.65
C LYS A 13 -8.99 11.20 20.29
N GLN A 14 -8.80 12.27 21.06
CA GLN A 14 -9.85 12.93 21.86
C GLN A 14 -9.84 14.46 21.74
N VAL A 15 -8.73 15.04 21.30
CA VAL A 15 -8.57 16.49 21.15
C VAL A 15 -8.38 16.81 19.68
N PHE A 16 -9.08 17.82 19.20
CA PHE A 16 -9.07 18.24 17.81
C PHE A 16 -8.71 19.72 17.78
N GLN A 17 -7.59 20.07 17.15
CA GLN A 17 -7.22 21.45 16.94
C GLN A 17 -7.74 21.89 15.58
N LEU A 18 -8.41 23.04 15.55
CA LEU A 18 -8.98 23.62 14.36
C LEU A 18 -8.33 24.96 14.06
N ALA A 19 -8.23 25.25 12.77
CA ALA A 19 -8.00 26.61 12.28
C ALA A 19 -8.84 26.80 11.01
N GLY A 20 -9.40 28.00 10.84
CA GLY A 20 -10.24 28.38 9.71
C GLY A 20 -9.74 29.65 9.06
N GLU A 21 -9.80 29.69 7.73
CA GLU A 21 -9.40 30.84 6.91
C GLU A 21 -10.57 31.39 6.09
N ASP A 22 -10.49 32.68 5.78
CA ASP A 22 -11.38 33.34 4.83
C ASP A 22 -10.91 33.17 3.37
N ALA A 23 -11.62 33.78 2.42
CA ALA A 23 -11.29 33.73 1.00
C ALA A 23 -9.91 34.33 0.66
N THR A 24 -9.33 35.17 1.52
CA THR A 24 -8.01 35.78 1.34
C THR A 24 -6.87 34.92 1.90
N GLY A 25 -7.21 33.80 2.57
CA GLY A 25 -6.25 32.95 3.26
C GLY A 25 -5.80 33.49 4.62
N ARG A 26 -6.51 34.48 5.17
CA ARG A 26 -6.27 34.97 6.53
C ARG A 26 -6.93 34.03 7.52
N VAL A 27 -6.18 33.61 8.54
CA VAL A 27 -6.73 32.79 9.64
C VAL A 27 -7.65 33.68 10.49
N ILE A 28 -8.92 33.31 10.57
CA ILE A 28 -9.98 34.07 11.27
C ILE A 28 -10.70 33.23 12.33
N TYR A 29 -10.37 31.95 12.44
CA TYR A 29 -10.93 31.03 13.43
C TYR A 29 -9.84 30.09 13.94
N GLU A 30 -9.75 29.91 15.24
CA GLU A 30 -8.93 28.89 15.89
C GLU A 30 -9.73 28.33 17.08
N ASP A 31 -9.75 27.02 17.24
CA ASP A 31 -10.49 26.39 18.33
C ASP A 31 -9.87 25.04 18.70
N ARG A 32 -10.16 24.58 19.91
CA ARG A 32 -9.68 23.31 20.44
C ARG A 32 -10.84 22.52 21.06
N ILE A 33 -11.32 21.54 20.32
CA ILE A 33 -12.42 20.69 20.75
C ILE A 33 -11.87 19.47 21.49
N LYS A 34 -12.25 19.30 22.76
CA LYS A 34 -11.69 18.29 23.69
C LYS A 34 -12.51 17.01 23.81
N SER A 35 -13.54 16.82 22.99
CA SER A 35 -14.31 15.57 22.97
C SER A 35 -14.69 15.17 21.55
N ARG A 36 -14.74 13.86 21.32
CA ARG A 36 -15.13 13.28 20.03
C ARG A 36 -16.58 13.62 19.67
N GLN A 37 -17.48 13.65 20.65
CA GLN A 37 -18.88 14.01 20.45
C GLN A 37 -19.03 15.48 20.05
N ALA A 38 -18.38 16.39 20.78
CA ALA A 38 -18.42 17.82 20.43
C ALA A 38 -17.82 18.08 19.05
N PHE A 39 -16.78 17.32 18.66
CA PHE A 39 -16.20 17.43 17.31
C PHE A 39 -17.17 16.93 16.24
N HIS A 40 -17.84 15.80 16.47
CA HIS A 40 -18.89 15.32 15.59
C HIS A 40 -20.02 16.36 15.42
N ASP A 41 -20.52 16.93 16.52
CA ASP A 41 -21.59 17.93 16.50
C ASP A 41 -21.15 19.25 15.87
N PHE A 42 -19.86 19.59 15.98
CA PHE A 42 -19.26 20.70 15.24
C PHE A 42 -19.29 20.43 13.72
N LEU A 43 -18.86 19.25 13.26
CA LEU A 43 -18.88 18.90 11.83
C LEU A 43 -20.30 18.88 11.26
N LEU A 44 -21.29 18.42 12.03
CA LEU A 44 -22.70 18.42 11.60
C LEU A 44 -23.29 19.83 11.43
N ARG A 45 -22.79 20.81 12.19
CA ARG A 45 -23.22 22.21 12.07
C ARG A 45 -22.46 22.98 10.99
N LEU A 46 -21.41 22.39 10.41
CA LEU A 46 -20.58 23.09 9.44
C LEU A 46 -21.36 23.35 8.12
N PRO A 47 -21.40 24.59 7.61
CA PRO A 47 -22.04 24.87 6.33
C PRO A 47 -21.42 24.05 5.19
N ALA A 48 -22.21 23.59 4.23
CA ALA A 48 -21.72 22.77 3.11
C ALA A 48 -20.75 23.53 2.18
N THR A 49 -20.80 24.87 2.21
CA THR A 49 -19.90 25.76 1.47
C THR A 49 -18.47 25.74 1.99
N VAL A 50 -18.24 25.27 3.22
CA VAL A 50 -16.90 25.22 3.81
C VAL A 50 -16.13 24.00 3.30
N THR A 51 -14.93 24.23 2.78
CA THR A 51 -13.98 23.17 2.46
C THR A 51 -13.27 22.69 3.71
N VAL A 52 -13.20 21.39 3.93
CA VAL A 52 -12.52 20.80 5.10
C VAL A 52 -11.21 20.13 4.69
N LEU A 53 -10.13 20.55 5.35
CA LEU A 53 -8.81 19.96 5.21
C LEU A 53 -8.48 19.11 6.44
N MET A 54 -7.85 17.96 6.23
CA MET A 54 -7.31 17.16 7.32
C MET A 54 -6.04 16.46 6.86
N GLU A 55 -5.10 16.23 7.77
CA GLU A 55 -3.96 15.37 7.48
C GLU A 55 -4.40 13.90 7.44
N CYS A 56 -3.71 13.10 6.64
CA CYS A 56 -3.86 11.66 6.67
C CYS A 56 -3.40 11.08 8.01
N GLY A 57 -4.36 10.57 8.78
CA GLY A 57 -4.10 9.85 10.02
C GLY A 57 -5.20 8.85 10.37
N PRO A 58 -5.05 8.14 11.50
CA PRO A 58 -6.11 7.32 12.06
C PRO A 58 -7.40 8.14 12.23
N GLY A 59 -8.53 7.62 11.75
CA GLY A 59 -9.84 8.28 11.88
C GLY A 59 -10.17 9.31 10.79
N ALA A 60 -9.19 9.87 10.06
CA ALA A 60 -9.43 10.87 9.00
C ALA A 60 -10.47 10.40 7.96
N GLN A 61 -10.37 9.14 7.54
CA GLN A 61 -11.29 8.55 6.58
C GLN A 61 -12.75 8.50 7.06
N ALA A 62 -13.01 8.39 8.37
CA ALA A 62 -14.37 8.37 8.89
C ALA A 62 -14.99 9.78 8.88
N TRP A 63 -14.23 10.77 9.37
CA TRP A 63 -14.66 12.17 9.36
C TRP A 63 -14.84 12.71 7.95
N ALA A 64 -13.94 12.36 7.03
CA ALA A 64 -14.05 12.76 5.63
C ALA A 64 -15.31 12.20 4.96
N ARG A 65 -15.69 10.95 5.24
CA ARG A 65 -16.95 10.38 4.73
C ARG A 65 -18.18 11.08 5.30
N LEU A 66 -18.19 11.38 6.59
CA LEU A 66 -19.29 12.11 7.24
C LEU A 66 -19.53 13.46 6.55
N LEU A 67 -18.46 14.22 6.37
CA LEU A 67 -18.49 15.53 5.72
C LEU A 67 -18.86 15.43 4.23
N GLN A 68 -18.31 14.43 3.52
CA GLN A 68 -18.66 14.19 2.12
C GLN A 68 -20.16 13.87 1.96
N ALA A 69 -20.73 13.04 2.85
CA ALA A 69 -22.17 12.72 2.85
C ALA A 69 -23.04 13.95 3.16
N LYS A 70 -22.53 14.91 3.92
CA LYS A 70 -23.17 16.20 4.19
C LYS A 70 -23.09 17.18 3.01
N GLY A 71 -22.26 16.90 2.00
CA GLY A 71 -22.04 17.76 0.84
C GLY A 71 -20.87 18.73 0.97
N ASN A 72 -20.05 18.62 2.02
CA ASN A 72 -18.83 19.41 2.14
C ASN A 72 -17.75 18.91 1.16
N ALA A 73 -17.00 19.84 0.57
CA ALA A 73 -15.75 19.52 -0.09
C ALA A 73 -14.68 19.14 0.95
N VAL A 74 -14.07 17.96 0.81
CA VAL A 74 -13.07 17.47 1.78
C VAL A 74 -11.79 17.06 1.08
N ARG A 75 -10.65 17.50 1.63
CA ARG A 75 -9.32 17.07 1.18
C ARG A 75 -8.54 16.46 2.34
N ILE A 76 -8.07 15.23 2.14
CA ILE A 76 -7.15 14.55 3.04
C ILE A 76 -5.75 14.72 2.48
N LEU A 77 -4.88 15.45 3.17
CA LEU A 77 -3.53 15.76 2.70
C LEU A 77 -2.52 14.69 3.15
N PRO A 78 -1.54 14.31 2.31
CA PRO A 78 -0.45 13.42 2.71
C PRO A 78 0.42 14.04 3.81
N ALA A 79 0.65 13.32 4.91
CA ALA A 79 1.39 13.84 6.07
C ALA A 79 2.81 14.33 5.74
N GLN A 80 3.51 13.65 4.83
CA GLN A 80 4.84 14.08 4.37
C GLN A 80 4.81 15.46 3.71
N ARG A 81 3.75 15.77 2.95
CA ARG A 81 3.60 17.05 2.26
C ARG A 81 3.14 18.15 3.22
N VAL A 82 2.32 17.83 4.20
CA VAL A 82 1.96 18.76 5.29
C VAL A 82 3.20 19.13 6.10
N ALA A 83 4.07 18.16 6.41
CA ALA A 83 5.29 18.41 7.16
C ALA A 83 6.24 19.41 6.48
N GLU A 84 6.33 19.40 5.14
CA GLU A 84 7.13 20.36 4.35
C GLU A 84 6.62 21.82 4.47
N HIS A 85 5.37 22.05 4.90
CA HIS A 85 4.75 23.37 5.01
C HIS A 85 4.74 23.94 6.45
N ARG A 86 5.32 23.20 7.41
CA ARG A 86 5.38 23.59 8.81
C ARG A 86 6.41 24.68 9.03
N SER A 87 6.06 25.70 9.81
CA SER A 87 7.03 26.69 10.30
C SER A 87 7.08 26.65 11.81
N GLY A 88 8.30 26.77 12.36
CA GLY A 88 8.52 26.75 13.80
C GLY A 88 8.45 25.34 14.43
N ALA A 89 8.42 25.31 15.76
CA ALA A 89 8.38 24.08 16.53
C ALA A 89 7.05 23.34 16.36
N LYS A 90 7.09 22.01 16.53
CA LYS A 90 5.89 21.16 16.45
C LYS A 90 4.97 21.43 17.65
N ASN A 91 3.74 21.83 17.37
CA ASN A 91 2.64 21.94 18.33
C ASN A 91 1.29 21.95 17.56
N ASP A 92 0.19 21.64 18.25
CA ASP A 92 -1.14 21.50 17.64
C ASP A 92 -1.52 22.70 16.74
N ARG A 93 -1.16 23.92 17.15
CA ARG A 93 -1.45 25.16 16.38
C ARG A 93 -0.62 25.26 15.10
N ASN A 94 0.67 25.01 15.17
CA ASN A 94 1.55 25.04 14.00
C ASN A 94 1.21 23.89 13.04
N ASP A 95 0.67 22.79 13.56
CA ASP A 95 0.23 21.64 12.78
C ASP A 95 -1.02 21.99 11.96
N THR A 96 -2.02 22.68 12.54
CA THR A 96 -3.18 23.19 11.77
C THR A 96 -2.77 24.24 10.73
N HIS A 97 -1.86 25.15 11.07
CA HIS A 97 -1.36 26.14 10.10
C HIS A 97 -0.60 25.48 8.94
N ALA A 98 0.15 24.41 9.21
CA ALA A 98 0.80 23.63 8.16
C ALA A 98 -0.23 22.97 7.23
N ILE A 99 -1.35 22.45 7.77
CA ILE A 99 -2.44 21.88 6.98
C ILE A 99 -3.09 22.95 6.09
N LEU A 100 -3.38 24.15 6.61
CA LEU A 100 -3.94 25.26 5.80
C LEU A 100 -3.00 25.62 4.64
N ARG A 101 -1.71 25.81 4.93
CA ARG A 101 -0.70 26.14 3.91
C ARG A 101 -0.58 25.06 2.84
N ALA A 102 -0.49 23.80 3.26
CA ALA A 102 -0.47 22.67 2.32
C ALA A 102 -1.79 22.54 1.54
N GLY A 103 -2.91 22.97 2.12
CA GLY A 103 -4.21 23.03 1.45
C GLY A 103 -4.23 24.00 0.28
N ARG A 104 -3.49 25.12 0.36
CA ARG A 104 -3.40 26.10 -0.73
C ARG A 104 -2.58 25.61 -1.91
N ASP A 105 -1.66 24.66 -1.68
CA ASP A 105 -0.90 24.02 -2.75
C ASP A 105 -1.78 23.05 -3.56
N THR A 106 -2.17 23.49 -4.76
CA THR A 106 -2.99 22.71 -5.70
C THR A 106 -2.23 21.54 -6.32
N SER A 107 -0.89 21.52 -6.23
CA SER A 107 -0.07 20.39 -6.65
C SER A 107 -0.14 19.21 -5.66
N ILE A 108 -0.55 19.46 -4.41
CA ILE A 108 -0.75 18.41 -3.41
C ILE A 108 -2.06 17.67 -3.70
N ALA A 109 -1.89 16.49 -4.29
CA ALA A 109 -3.00 15.61 -4.61
C ALA A 109 -3.60 15.00 -3.32
N SER A 110 -4.90 15.23 -3.11
CA SER A 110 -5.65 14.69 -1.97
C SER A 110 -5.67 13.15 -1.97
N ILE A 111 -5.60 12.54 -0.79
CA ILE A 111 -5.80 11.10 -0.61
C ILE A 111 -7.28 10.78 -0.81
N PRO A 112 -7.62 9.78 -1.64
CA PRO A 112 -9.01 9.40 -1.87
C PRO A 112 -9.73 9.07 -0.56
N ILE A 113 -10.96 9.58 -0.44
CA ILE A 113 -11.92 9.19 0.59
C ILE A 113 -12.46 7.82 0.19
N LYS A 114 -12.22 6.83 1.05
CA LYS A 114 -12.48 5.43 0.73
C LYS A 114 -13.82 4.98 1.28
N SER A 115 -14.48 4.10 0.54
CA SER A 115 -15.66 3.39 1.05
C SER A 115 -15.29 2.53 2.26
N THR A 116 -16.29 2.22 3.09
CA THR A 116 -16.13 1.30 4.23
C THR A 116 -15.66 -0.08 3.77
N THR A 117 -16.19 -0.57 2.65
CA THR A 117 -15.75 -1.83 2.01
C THR A 117 -14.28 -1.78 1.59
N ALA A 118 -13.82 -0.70 0.94
CA ALA A 118 -12.42 -0.58 0.55
C ALA A 118 -11.49 -0.53 1.78
N LEU A 119 -11.90 0.14 2.87
CA LEU A 119 -11.15 0.12 4.13
C LEU A 119 -11.11 -1.27 4.77
N ALA A 120 -12.20 -2.05 4.69
CA ALA A 120 -12.24 -3.42 5.17
C ALA A 120 -11.28 -4.33 4.38
N ILE A 121 -11.23 -4.19 3.05
CA ILE A 121 -10.26 -4.92 2.20
C ILE A 121 -8.83 -4.50 2.55
N GLN A 122 -8.56 -3.20 2.78
CA GLN A 122 -7.25 -2.77 3.26
C GLN A 122 -6.90 -3.34 4.64
N ALA A 123 -7.86 -3.47 5.55
CA ALA A 123 -7.66 -4.11 6.84
C ALA A 123 -7.31 -5.59 6.67
N LEU A 124 -8.01 -6.31 5.78
CA LEU A 124 -7.71 -7.70 5.42
C LEU A 124 -6.26 -7.87 4.95
N HIS A 125 -5.78 -7.00 4.06
CA HIS A 125 -4.37 -6.99 3.65
C HIS A 125 -3.39 -6.71 4.80
N ARG A 126 -3.71 -5.75 5.67
CA ARG A 126 -2.85 -5.39 6.82
C ARG A 126 -2.74 -6.53 7.82
N ILE A 127 -3.86 -7.18 8.15
CA ILE A 127 -3.89 -8.35 9.05
C ILE A 127 -3.11 -9.50 8.43
N ARG A 128 -3.34 -9.83 7.15
CA ARG A 128 -2.57 -10.87 6.45
C ARG A 128 -1.07 -10.59 6.48
N ARG A 129 -0.66 -9.37 6.17
CA ARG A 129 0.76 -8.95 6.23
C ARG A 129 1.32 -9.06 7.65
N GLY A 130 0.55 -8.68 8.66
CA GLY A 130 0.93 -8.81 10.06
C GLY A 130 1.13 -10.28 10.48
N ASN A 131 0.23 -11.16 10.05
CA ASN A 131 0.35 -12.60 10.31
C ASN A 131 1.58 -13.19 9.63
N ILE A 132 1.86 -12.84 8.37
CA ILE A 132 3.08 -13.30 7.67
C ILE A 132 4.34 -12.89 8.43
N LYS A 133 4.41 -11.63 8.90
CA LYS A 133 5.57 -11.18 9.69
C LYS A 133 5.75 -11.99 10.97
N ARG A 134 4.66 -12.24 11.71
CA ARG A 134 4.68 -13.04 12.93
C ARG A 134 5.07 -14.50 12.65
N HIS A 135 4.50 -15.10 11.62
CA HIS A 135 4.82 -16.46 11.17
C HIS A 135 6.31 -16.62 10.84
N THR A 136 6.88 -15.68 10.08
CA THR A 136 8.33 -15.67 9.80
C THR A 136 9.16 -15.46 11.07
N ALA A 137 8.73 -14.58 11.99
CA ALA A 137 9.43 -14.34 13.24
C ALA A 137 9.47 -15.58 14.14
N LEU A 138 8.34 -16.28 14.29
CA LEU A 138 8.29 -17.56 15.02
C LEU A 138 9.18 -18.62 14.35
N GLY A 139 9.15 -18.73 13.03
CA GLY A 139 10.02 -19.66 12.32
C GLY A 139 11.51 -19.33 12.44
N ASN A 140 11.88 -18.05 12.58
CA ASN A 140 13.24 -17.64 12.92
C ASN A 140 13.59 -17.99 14.38
N GLN A 141 12.66 -17.78 15.31
CA GLN A 141 12.85 -18.06 16.74
C GLN A 141 13.06 -19.55 16.99
N ILE A 142 12.19 -20.41 16.44
CA ILE A 142 12.32 -21.87 16.49
C ILE A 142 13.71 -22.30 15.99
N ARG A 143 14.14 -21.77 14.84
CA ARG A 143 15.46 -22.07 14.27
C ARG A 143 16.62 -21.62 15.14
N GLY A 144 16.51 -20.44 15.77
CA GLY A 144 17.53 -19.94 16.68
C GLY A 144 17.69 -20.82 17.91
N LEU A 145 16.59 -21.19 18.56
CA LEU A 145 16.58 -22.04 19.75
C LEU A 145 17.16 -23.44 19.48
N LEU A 146 16.80 -24.04 18.34
CA LEU A 146 17.37 -25.32 17.91
C LEU A 146 18.87 -25.22 17.64
N LEU A 147 19.31 -24.12 17.01
CA LEU A 147 20.72 -23.90 16.66
C LEU A 147 21.61 -23.72 17.91
N GLU A 148 21.10 -23.11 18.99
CA GLU A 148 21.80 -23.01 20.28
C GLU A 148 22.14 -24.39 20.88
N HIS A 149 21.37 -25.42 20.51
CA HIS A 149 21.57 -26.81 20.94
C HIS A 149 22.23 -27.67 19.84
N GLY A 150 22.84 -27.05 18.82
CA GLY A 150 23.53 -27.75 17.74
C GLY A 150 22.61 -28.42 16.71
N VAL A 151 21.28 -28.22 16.79
CA VAL A 151 20.31 -28.77 15.84
C VAL A 151 20.09 -27.75 14.72
N SER A 152 20.76 -27.97 13.59
CA SER A 152 20.60 -27.14 12.39
C SER A 152 19.48 -27.64 11.49
N MET A 153 18.76 -26.73 10.83
CA MET A 153 17.73 -27.08 9.86
C MET A 153 17.71 -26.12 8.66
N PRO A 154 17.28 -26.59 7.47
CA PRO A 154 17.13 -25.72 6.31
C PRO A 154 16.12 -24.58 6.55
N GLN A 155 16.25 -23.50 5.78
CA GLN A 155 15.28 -22.41 5.79
C GLN A 155 13.99 -22.79 5.06
N GLY A 156 12.87 -22.21 5.51
CA GLY A 156 11.58 -22.25 4.82
C GLY A 156 10.51 -23.02 5.58
N ASP A 157 9.26 -22.74 5.22
CA ASP A 157 8.08 -23.24 5.95
C ASP A 157 7.99 -24.77 5.93
N ALA A 158 8.30 -25.40 4.79
CA ALA A 158 8.33 -26.86 4.66
C ALA A 158 9.42 -27.53 5.52
N ALA A 159 10.53 -26.82 5.79
CA ALA A 159 11.57 -27.33 6.66
C ALA A 159 11.08 -27.33 8.11
N ILE A 160 10.46 -26.23 8.56
CA ILE A 160 9.88 -26.12 9.90
C ILE A 160 8.82 -27.21 10.11
N SER A 161 7.82 -27.30 9.22
CA SER A 161 6.70 -28.24 9.38
C SER A 161 7.12 -29.71 9.40
N LYS A 162 8.23 -30.06 8.75
CA LYS A 162 8.74 -31.43 8.67
C LYS A 162 9.72 -31.78 9.79
N HIS A 163 10.66 -30.89 10.11
CA HIS A 163 11.79 -31.21 10.98
C HIS A 163 11.52 -30.89 12.44
N VAL A 164 10.70 -29.89 12.76
CA VAL A 164 10.40 -29.57 14.18
C VAL A 164 9.70 -30.75 14.86
N PRO A 165 8.59 -31.31 14.33
CA PRO A 165 7.94 -32.47 14.97
C PRO A 165 8.91 -33.64 15.19
N ARG A 166 9.73 -33.95 14.17
CA ARG A 166 10.74 -35.02 14.27
C ARG A 166 11.79 -34.74 15.34
N SER A 167 12.21 -33.48 15.48
CA SER A 167 13.20 -33.10 16.48
C SER A 167 12.63 -33.23 17.90
N LEU A 168 11.32 -32.96 18.07
CA LEU A 168 10.61 -33.13 19.34
C LEU A 168 10.46 -34.59 19.76
N GLU A 169 10.34 -35.52 18.80
CA GLU A 169 10.25 -36.97 19.03
C GLU A 169 11.61 -37.66 19.15
N ASP A 170 12.68 -37.07 18.61
CA ASP A 170 14.01 -37.67 18.61
C ASP A 170 14.73 -37.47 19.94
N ALA A 171 14.71 -38.50 20.79
CA ALA A 171 15.38 -38.53 22.08
C ALA A 171 16.93 -38.51 21.99
N SER A 172 17.52 -38.73 20.80
CA SER A 172 18.97 -38.66 20.61
C SER A 172 19.49 -37.22 20.51
N LEU A 173 18.61 -36.26 20.23
CA LEU A 173 18.98 -34.84 20.16
C LEU A 173 19.21 -34.25 21.56
N PRO A 174 20.20 -33.34 21.71
CA PRO A 174 20.55 -32.70 22.97
C PRO A 174 19.56 -31.58 23.34
N LEU A 175 18.26 -31.87 23.29
CA LEU A 175 17.18 -30.94 23.61
C LEU A 175 16.60 -31.27 24.99
N PRO A 176 16.74 -30.38 25.98
CA PRO A 176 16.09 -30.55 27.29
C PRO A 176 14.56 -30.60 27.16
N ASP A 177 13.88 -31.31 28.07
CA ASP A 177 12.42 -31.48 28.04
C ASP A 177 11.67 -30.14 28.04
N LEU A 178 12.10 -29.19 28.89
CA LEU A 178 11.55 -27.83 28.91
C LEU A 178 11.64 -27.15 27.53
N LEU A 179 12.74 -27.34 26.80
CA LEU A 179 12.88 -26.77 25.46
C LEU A 179 11.95 -27.46 24.46
N ARG A 180 11.75 -28.77 24.57
CA ARG A 180 10.81 -29.52 23.71
C ARG A 180 9.39 -28.98 23.89
N GLU A 181 8.95 -28.75 25.13
CA GLU A 181 7.65 -28.16 25.45
C GLU A 181 7.51 -26.75 24.82
N LEU A 182 8.49 -25.88 25.03
CA LEU A 182 8.47 -24.52 24.46
C LEU A 182 8.46 -24.52 22.92
N LEU A 183 9.21 -25.43 22.29
CA LEU A 183 9.24 -25.57 20.84
C LEU A 183 7.91 -26.10 20.28
N ASP A 184 7.23 -26.99 21.00
CA ASP A 184 5.90 -27.49 20.64
C ASP A 184 4.83 -26.39 20.69
N GLU A 185 4.85 -25.54 21.73
CA GLU A 185 3.98 -24.36 21.81
C GLU A 185 4.22 -23.39 20.64
N LEU A 186 5.50 -23.08 20.35
CA LEU A 186 5.86 -22.22 19.22
C LEU A 186 5.45 -22.81 17.87
N LEU A 187 5.57 -24.13 17.71
CA LEU A 187 5.14 -24.82 16.50
C LEU A 187 3.62 -24.74 16.33
N THR A 188 2.86 -24.92 17.41
CA THR A 188 1.39 -24.78 17.42
C THR A 188 0.96 -23.38 16.99
N ASP A 189 1.59 -22.35 17.53
CA ASP A 189 1.34 -20.95 17.14
C ASP A 189 1.71 -20.68 15.68
N TRP A 190 2.83 -21.25 15.23
CA TRP A 190 3.30 -21.13 13.86
C TRP A 190 2.30 -21.76 12.87
N LEU A 191 1.85 -22.99 13.13
CA LEU A 191 0.83 -23.69 12.32
C LEU A 191 -0.49 -22.91 12.28
N SER A 192 -0.96 -22.43 13.45
CA SER A 192 -2.18 -21.62 13.56
C SER A 192 -2.11 -20.33 12.73
N LEU A 193 -0.95 -19.65 12.72
CA LEU A 193 -0.73 -18.49 11.88
C LEU A 193 -0.73 -18.85 10.39
N GLY A 194 -0.15 -19.99 10.00
CA GLY A 194 -0.19 -20.51 8.63
C GLY A 194 -1.63 -20.65 8.11
N GLU A 195 -2.49 -21.33 8.87
CA GLU A 195 -3.90 -21.51 8.55
C GLU A 195 -4.66 -20.18 8.47
N ARG A 196 -4.41 -19.26 9.40
CA ARG A 196 -5.00 -17.91 9.36
C ARG A 196 -4.57 -17.16 8.11
N ILE A 197 -3.30 -17.25 7.69
CA ILE A 197 -2.81 -16.62 6.44
C ILE A 197 -3.52 -17.23 5.22
N ALA A 198 -3.67 -18.55 5.17
CA ALA A 198 -4.37 -19.23 4.09
C ALA A 198 -5.85 -18.80 4.02
N GLY A 199 -6.54 -18.76 5.16
CA GLY A 199 -7.92 -18.26 5.26
C GLY A 199 -8.08 -16.82 4.79
N LEU A 200 -7.18 -15.90 5.19
CA LEU A 200 -7.21 -14.51 4.73
C LEU A 200 -6.89 -14.39 3.23
N SER A 201 -6.04 -15.27 2.68
CA SER A 201 -5.73 -15.31 1.25
C SER A 201 -6.95 -15.74 0.43
N ARG A 202 -7.65 -16.81 0.85
CA ARG A 202 -8.92 -17.25 0.22
C ARG A 202 -9.98 -16.14 0.21
N ARG A 203 -10.11 -15.39 1.32
CA ARG A 203 -11.04 -14.24 1.38
C ARG A 203 -10.71 -13.15 0.37
N LEU A 204 -9.43 -12.87 0.14
CA LEU A 204 -8.99 -11.93 -0.90
C LEU A 204 -9.28 -12.47 -2.30
N GLU A 205 -9.11 -13.77 -2.52
CA GLU A 205 -9.45 -14.41 -3.80
C GLU A 205 -10.95 -14.30 -4.10
N THR A 206 -11.81 -14.63 -3.14
CA THR A 206 -13.26 -14.44 -3.28
C THR A 206 -13.62 -12.98 -3.53
N THR A 207 -12.99 -12.04 -2.82
CA THR A 207 -13.20 -10.60 -3.05
C THR A 207 -12.83 -10.22 -4.48
N ALA A 208 -11.73 -10.74 -5.00
CA ALA A 208 -11.30 -10.46 -6.38
C ALA A 208 -12.26 -11.06 -7.41
N GLN A 209 -12.82 -12.24 -7.15
CA GLN A 209 -13.81 -12.88 -8.02
C GLN A 209 -15.13 -12.09 -8.08
N GLN A 210 -15.45 -11.29 -7.07
CA GLN A 210 -16.68 -10.50 -7.00
C GLN A 210 -16.52 -9.08 -7.57
N ASP A 211 -15.28 -8.66 -7.88
CA ASP A 211 -14.97 -7.31 -8.34
C ASP A 211 -14.53 -7.31 -9.81
N LYS A 212 -15.32 -6.68 -10.68
CA LYS A 212 -15.05 -6.65 -12.13
C LYS A 212 -13.69 -6.01 -12.47
N VAL A 213 -13.27 -4.99 -11.73
CA VAL A 213 -11.98 -4.34 -11.95
C VAL A 213 -10.87 -5.32 -11.55
N ALA A 214 -10.98 -5.97 -10.40
CA ALA A 214 -10.01 -6.95 -9.95
C ALA A 214 -9.86 -8.11 -10.95
N GLN A 215 -10.97 -8.64 -11.48
CA GLN A 215 -10.96 -9.66 -12.54
C GLN A 215 -10.16 -9.20 -13.76
N ARG A 216 -10.38 -7.97 -14.25
CA ARG A 216 -9.60 -7.42 -15.37
C ARG A 216 -8.12 -7.28 -15.02
N LEU A 217 -7.79 -6.81 -13.83
CA LEU A 217 -6.39 -6.65 -13.41
C LEU A 217 -5.66 -8.01 -13.31
N ILE A 218 -6.34 -9.09 -12.91
CA ILE A 218 -5.76 -10.44 -12.80
C ILE A 218 -5.28 -10.97 -14.16
N THR A 219 -5.82 -10.48 -15.28
CA THR A 219 -5.35 -10.86 -16.62
C THR A 219 -3.92 -10.40 -16.91
N ILE A 220 -3.40 -9.44 -16.13
CA ILE A 220 -2.01 -8.98 -16.24
C ILE A 220 -1.08 -10.03 -15.63
N ARG A 221 -0.11 -10.50 -16.42
CA ARG A 221 0.87 -11.48 -15.95
C ARG A 221 1.64 -10.98 -14.71
N GLY A 222 1.61 -11.75 -13.64
CA GLY A 222 2.21 -11.38 -12.35
C GLY A 222 1.30 -10.53 -11.46
N VAL A 223 0.05 -10.28 -11.85
CA VAL A 223 -1.00 -9.71 -11.00
C VAL A 223 -1.97 -10.83 -10.61
N GLY A 224 -1.86 -11.31 -9.38
CA GLY A 224 -2.83 -12.26 -8.81
C GLY A 224 -3.94 -11.56 -8.01
N PRO A 225 -4.90 -12.31 -7.45
CA PRO A 225 -6.01 -11.77 -6.67
C PRO A 225 -5.60 -10.85 -5.52
N ILE A 226 -4.50 -11.17 -4.84
CA ILE A 226 -3.93 -10.36 -3.75
C ILE A 226 -3.45 -9.00 -4.27
N ILE A 227 -2.81 -8.95 -5.45
CA ILE A 227 -2.35 -7.69 -6.03
C ILE A 227 -3.54 -6.86 -6.51
N ALA A 228 -4.46 -7.49 -7.24
CA ALA A 228 -5.64 -6.84 -7.80
C ALA A 228 -6.52 -6.20 -6.72
N THR A 229 -6.86 -6.94 -5.67
CA THR A 229 -7.65 -6.42 -4.54
C THR A 229 -6.94 -5.31 -3.78
N ALA A 230 -5.61 -5.38 -3.65
CA ALA A 230 -4.85 -4.31 -3.01
C ALA A 230 -4.89 -3.00 -3.81
N ILE A 231 -4.84 -3.09 -5.15
CA ILE A 231 -4.98 -1.94 -6.06
C ILE A 231 -6.41 -1.37 -5.99
N VAL A 232 -7.43 -2.21 -6.14
CA VAL A 232 -8.83 -1.79 -6.10
C VAL A 232 -9.16 -1.11 -4.76
N ALA A 233 -8.73 -1.69 -3.65
CA ALA A 233 -8.95 -1.14 -2.31
C ALA A 233 -8.25 0.20 -2.06
N LYS A 234 -7.31 0.63 -2.92
CA LYS A 234 -6.73 1.96 -2.84
C LYS A 234 -7.65 3.05 -3.36
N GLN A 235 -8.62 2.69 -4.21
CA GLN A 235 -9.56 3.63 -4.85
C GLN A 235 -8.84 4.86 -5.39
N THR A 236 -7.73 4.61 -6.10
CA THR A 236 -6.93 5.69 -6.66
C THR A 236 -7.43 5.97 -8.07
N GLU A 237 -8.12 7.09 -8.22
CA GLU A 237 -8.67 7.52 -9.51
C GLU A 237 -7.55 7.72 -10.55
N PRO A 238 -7.60 7.05 -11.73
CA PRO A 238 -6.55 7.15 -12.74
C PRO A 238 -6.40 8.55 -13.34
N SER A 239 -7.50 9.30 -13.46
CA SER A 239 -7.53 10.67 -14.01
C SER A 239 -6.70 11.67 -13.20
N ARG A 240 -6.34 11.33 -11.95
CA ARG A 240 -5.41 12.12 -11.11
C ARG A 240 -3.97 12.09 -11.60
N PHE A 241 -3.63 11.22 -12.54
CA PHE A 241 -2.27 11.09 -13.06
C PHE A 241 -2.25 11.43 -14.54
N ALA A 242 -1.38 12.37 -14.93
CA ALA A 242 -1.23 12.75 -16.34
C ALA A 242 -0.68 11.60 -17.22
N SER A 243 -0.11 10.56 -16.62
CA SER A 243 0.34 9.37 -17.34
C SER A 243 0.50 8.16 -16.42
N GLY A 244 0.51 6.96 -17.01
CA GLY A 244 0.89 5.72 -16.29
C GLY A 244 2.30 5.76 -15.68
N ARG A 245 3.21 6.60 -16.21
CA ARG A 245 4.54 6.83 -15.59
C ARG A 245 4.38 7.48 -14.21
N MET A 246 3.52 8.49 -14.09
CA MET A 246 3.20 9.13 -12.81
C MET A 246 2.45 8.20 -11.85
N TYR A 247 1.54 7.37 -12.37
CA TYR A 247 0.89 6.33 -11.57
C TYR A 247 1.91 5.35 -10.99
N SER A 248 2.88 4.90 -11.79
CA SER A 248 3.95 4.04 -11.29
C SER A 248 4.88 4.74 -10.30
N ALA A 249 5.10 6.05 -10.46
CA ALA A 249 5.89 6.86 -9.55
C ALA A 249 5.21 6.99 -8.17
N PHE A 250 3.88 7.09 -8.14
CA PHE A 250 3.09 7.14 -6.91
C PHE A 250 3.28 5.91 -6.00
N PHE A 251 3.53 4.73 -6.58
CA PHE A 251 3.89 3.51 -5.83
C PHE A 251 5.40 3.36 -5.57
N GLY A 252 6.22 4.30 -6.04
CA GLY A 252 7.66 4.34 -5.79
C GLY A 252 8.46 3.25 -6.50
N ILE A 253 7.99 2.79 -7.67
CA ILE A 253 8.70 1.82 -8.53
C ILE A 253 9.46 2.55 -9.66
N VAL A 254 9.80 3.82 -9.46
CA VAL A 254 10.59 4.63 -10.40
C VAL A 254 11.96 4.95 -9.82
N PRO A 255 13.01 5.10 -10.64
CA PRO A 255 14.28 5.66 -10.20
C PRO A 255 14.09 7.04 -9.57
N ASP A 256 14.88 7.35 -8.54
CA ASP A 256 15.02 8.72 -8.06
C ASP A 256 15.73 9.56 -9.12
N GLN A 257 15.45 10.86 -9.18
CA GLN A 257 16.02 11.74 -10.19
C GLN A 257 16.78 12.88 -9.53
N HIS A 258 18.07 12.99 -9.86
CA HIS A 258 18.91 14.13 -9.53
C HIS A 258 19.25 14.85 -10.83
N SER A 259 18.57 15.96 -11.08
CA SER A 259 18.81 16.80 -12.24
C SER A 259 19.44 18.13 -11.81
N SER A 260 20.54 18.50 -12.47
CA SER A 260 21.17 19.82 -12.32
C SER A 260 21.49 20.38 -13.70
N GLY A 261 20.95 21.55 -14.04
CA GLY A 261 21.07 22.13 -15.38
C GLY A 261 20.57 21.17 -16.46
N ASN A 262 21.40 20.91 -17.48
CA ASN A 262 21.08 20.01 -18.61
C ASN A 262 21.40 18.52 -18.36
N LYS A 263 21.85 18.13 -17.16
CA LYS A 263 22.21 16.72 -16.86
C LYS A 263 21.12 16.06 -16.00
N VAL A 264 20.46 15.05 -16.56
CA VAL A 264 19.55 14.17 -15.82
C VAL A 264 20.33 12.95 -15.35
N ARG A 265 20.46 12.76 -14.04
CA ARG A 265 21.01 11.53 -13.45
C ARG A 265 19.90 10.76 -12.74
N LEU A 266 19.67 9.53 -13.17
CA LEU A 266 18.76 8.60 -12.50
C LEU A 266 19.52 7.80 -11.43
N GLY A 267 18.97 7.76 -10.23
CA GLY A 267 19.53 7.08 -9.06
C GLY A 267 18.85 5.73 -8.77
N ARG A 268 18.87 5.34 -7.49
CA ARG A 268 18.21 4.12 -7.00
C ARG A 268 16.68 4.26 -7.05
N MET A 269 15.94 3.15 -6.97
CA MET A 269 14.48 3.19 -6.84
C MET A 269 14.07 4.10 -5.66
N SER A 270 13.18 5.07 -5.90
CA SER A 270 12.88 6.15 -4.95
C SER A 270 12.38 5.66 -3.60
N LYS A 271 11.67 4.52 -3.59
CA LYS A 271 10.96 3.94 -2.43
C LYS A 271 9.94 4.89 -1.79
N ARG A 272 9.68 6.07 -2.37
CA ARG A 272 8.64 7.03 -1.96
C ARG A 272 7.28 6.53 -2.44
N GLY A 273 6.31 6.30 -1.55
CA GLY A 273 4.98 5.77 -1.88
C GLY A 273 4.60 4.50 -1.10
N ASP A 274 3.56 3.79 -1.56
CA ASP A 274 3.03 2.61 -0.85
C ASP A 274 3.98 1.40 -0.95
N GLY A 275 4.73 1.17 0.13
CA GLY A 275 5.67 0.05 0.22
C GLY A 275 5.01 -1.33 0.17
N TYR A 276 3.73 -1.47 0.50
CA TYR A 276 3.02 -2.75 0.44
C TYR A 276 2.69 -3.13 -1.02
N ILE A 277 2.07 -2.22 -1.77
CA ILE A 277 1.78 -2.42 -3.20
C ILE A 277 3.09 -2.66 -3.96
N ARG A 278 4.12 -1.86 -3.69
CA ARG A 278 5.43 -2.04 -4.31
C ARG A 278 6.00 -3.43 -4.09
N SER A 279 5.98 -3.93 -2.85
CA SER A 279 6.45 -5.29 -2.55
C SER A 279 5.63 -6.34 -3.28
N LEU A 280 4.30 -6.22 -3.29
CA LEU A 280 3.43 -7.17 -3.98
C LEU A 280 3.69 -7.20 -5.50
N MET A 281 3.82 -6.03 -6.14
CA MET A 281 4.11 -5.95 -7.57
C MET A 281 5.45 -6.60 -7.94
N ILE A 282 6.48 -6.38 -7.11
CA ILE A 282 7.81 -7.00 -7.31
C ILE A 282 7.76 -8.51 -7.07
N GLN A 283 7.02 -8.97 -6.06
CA GLN A 283 6.81 -10.40 -5.81
C GLN A 283 6.07 -11.08 -6.97
N GLY A 284 5.01 -10.44 -7.48
CA GLY A 284 4.29 -10.91 -8.67
C GLY A 284 5.20 -11.00 -9.89
N ALA A 285 6.05 -10.00 -10.10
CA ALA A 285 7.06 -10.03 -11.15
C ALA A 285 8.10 -11.17 -10.94
N HIS A 286 8.54 -11.43 -9.71
CA HIS A 286 9.42 -12.56 -9.43
C HIS A 286 8.77 -13.92 -9.75
N ALA A 287 7.49 -14.09 -9.43
CA ALA A 287 6.75 -15.31 -9.75
C ALA A 287 6.71 -15.55 -11.26
N VAL A 288 6.51 -14.48 -12.05
CA VAL A 288 6.58 -14.53 -13.52
C VAL A 288 7.95 -14.99 -13.99
N LEU A 289 9.01 -14.36 -13.49
CA LEU A 289 10.39 -14.65 -13.91
C LEU A 289 10.83 -16.07 -13.51
N SER A 290 10.28 -16.66 -12.44
CA SER A 290 10.53 -18.06 -12.06
C SER A 290 9.95 -19.07 -13.06
N GLN A 291 8.90 -18.71 -13.79
CA GLN A 291 8.17 -19.62 -14.66
C GLN A 291 8.57 -19.47 -16.13
N LEU A 292 9.57 -18.64 -16.44
CA LEU A 292 10.04 -18.47 -17.81
C LEU A 292 10.76 -19.72 -18.27
N ARG A 293 10.37 -20.21 -19.45
CA ARG A 293 11.06 -21.29 -20.15
C ARG A 293 12.16 -20.70 -21.03
N PRO A 294 13.42 -21.18 -20.94
CA PRO A 294 14.54 -20.62 -21.72
C PRO A 294 14.33 -20.68 -23.24
N ASP A 295 13.57 -21.66 -23.70
CA ASP A 295 13.26 -21.98 -25.10
C ASP A 295 11.95 -21.33 -25.60
N SER A 296 11.30 -20.48 -24.79
CA SER A 296 10.02 -19.87 -25.16
C SER A 296 10.13 -19.02 -26.44
N ASP A 297 9.21 -19.27 -27.37
CA ASP A 297 9.05 -18.51 -28.62
C ASP A 297 8.21 -17.24 -28.44
N GLN A 298 7.52 -17.11 -27.30
CA GLN A 298 6.62 -15.98 -27.05
C GLN A 298 7.41 -14.66 -26.99
N PRO A 299 7.00 -13.62 -27.75
CA PRO A 299 7.73 -12.35 -27.81
C PRO A 299 7.95 -11.70 -26.44
N ASP A 300 6.97 -11.79 -25.54
CA ASP A 300 7.11 -11.23 -24.19
C ASP A 300 8.10 -12.02 -23.32
N ASP A 301 8.08 -13.35 -23.41
CA ASP A 301 9.05 -14.21 -22.70
C ASP A 301 10.47 -13.91 -23.16
N ARG A 302 10.70 -13.82 -24.47
CA ARG A 302 12.00 -13.42 -25.03
C ARG A 302 12.44 -12.05 -24.53
N ARG A 303 11.52 -11.10 -24.38
CA ARG A 303 11.81 -9.78 -23.79
C ARG A 303 12.22 -9.89 -22.33
N LEU A 304 11.51 -10.68 -21.52
CA LEU A 304 11.81 -10.86 -20.11
C LEU A 304 13.12 -11.64 -19.90
N LEU A 305 13.40 -12.65 -20.71
CA LEU A 305 14.68 -13.37 -20.73
C LEU A 305 15.85 -12.42 -21.06
N ARG A 306 15.69 -11.52 -22.05
CA ARG A 306 16.69 -10.46 -22.31
C ARG A 306 16.90 -9.51 -21.14
N TRP A 307 15.85 -9.21 -20.36
CA TRP A 307 16.00 -8.40 -19.15
C TRP A 307 16.74 -9.17 -18.06
N LEU A 308 16.43 -10.45 -17.88
CA LEU A 308 17.11 -11.32 -16.92
C LEU A 308 18.61 -11.41 -17.23
N SER A 309 18.99 -11.65 -18.48
CA SER A 309 20.40 -11.78 -18.87
C SER A 309 21.18 -10.48 -18.71
N ARG A 310 20.58 -9.33 -19.04
CA ARG A 310 21.28 -8.04 -19.03
C ARG A 310 21.31 -7.34 -17.66
N LEU A 311 20.24 -7.49 -16.88
CA LEU A 311 20.04 -6.71 -15.65
C LEU A 311 20.13 -7.55 -14.37
N GLY A 312 20.04 -8.88 -14.49
CA GLY A 312 19.82 -9.75 -13.35
C GLY A 312 18.37 -9.77 -12.88
N ARG A 313 18.07 -10.71 -11.99
CA ARG A 313 16.70 -11.08 -11.60
C ARG A 313 15.93 -9.96 -10.90
N LYS A 314 16.60 -9.21 -10.02
CA LYS A 314 15.99 -8.16 -9.21
C LYS A 314 15.57 -6.96 -10.07
N GLU A 315 16.48 -6.42 -10.85
CA GLU A 315 16.22 -5.28 -11.74
C GLU A 315 15.22 -5.65 -12.84
N ALA A 316 15.27 -6.88 -13.37
CA ALA A 316 14.24 -7.38 -14.28
C ALA A 316 12.84 -7.41 -13.63
N ALA A 317 12.74 -7.86 -12.37
CA ALA A 317 11.47 -7.87 -11.63
C ALA A 317 10.93 -6.46 -11.38
N ILE A 318 11.79 -5.51 -11.01
CA ILE A 318 11.42 -4.09 -10.83
C ILE A 318 10.92 -3.50 -12.14
N ARG A 319 11.58 -3.81 -13.26
CA ARG A 319 11.18 -3.32 -14.59
C ARG A 319 9.82 -3.89 -15.03
N LEU A 320 9.57 -5.18 -14.79
CA LEU A 320 8.27 -5.79 -15.04
C LEU A 320 7.18 -5.22 -14.13
N ALA A 321 7.45 -5.03 -12.83
CA ALA A 321 6.52 -4.40 -11.89
C ALA A 321 6.14 -2.97 -12.33
N ASN A 322 7.13 -2.17 -12.79
CA ASN A 322 6.89 -0.83 -13.33
C ASN A 322 6.00 -0.86 -14.59
N ARG A 323 6.29 -1.77 -15.53
CA ARG A 323 5.45 -2.00 -16.71
C ARG A 323 4.01 -2.37 -16.31
N ASN A 324 3.85 -3.31 -15.39
CA ASN A 324 2.53 -3.77 -14.96
C ASN A 324 1.72 -2.66 -14.29
N LEU A 325 2.33 -1.77 -13.50
CA LEU A 325 1.62 -0.60 -12.96
C LEU A 325 1.11 0.35 -14.05
N ARG A 326 1.86 0.52 -15.14
CA ARG A 326 1.40 1.32 -16.29
C ARG A 326 0.22 0.66 -16.99
N ILE A 327 0.25 -0.67 -17.15
CA ILE A 327 -0.86 -1.44 -17.71
C ILE A 327 -2.10 -1.32 -16.80
N ILE A 328 -1.93 -1.50 -15.49
CA ILE A 328 -3.00 -1.31 -14.50
C ILE A 328 -3.63 0.07 -14.67
N TRP A 329 -2.82 1.14 -14.78
CA TRP A 329 -3.35 2.50 -14.99
C TRP A 329 -4.21 2.63 -16.26
N VAL A 330 -3.86 1.94 -17.36
CA VAL A 330 -4.69 1.90 -18.57
C VAL A 330 -6.00 1.13 -18.32
N LEU A 331 -5.93 -0.05 -17.71
CA LEU A 331 -7.13 -0.89 -17.45
C LEU A 331 -8.07 -0.33 -16.38
N LEU A 332 -7.60 0.63 -15.58
CA LEU A 332 -8.46 1.36 -14.65
C LEU A 332 -9.26 2.47 -15.36
N GLN A 333 -8.87 2.89 -16.57
CA GLN A 333 -9.54 3.94 -17.34
C GLN A 333 -10.56 3.41 -18.35
N ASN A 334 -10.56 2.09 -18.60
CA ASN A 334 -11.45 1.46 -19.55
C ASN A 334 -11.92 0.10 -19.03
N ASP A 335 -12.90 -0.48 -19.72
CA ASP A 335 -13.44 -1.81 -19.38
C ASP A 335 -12.74 -2.95 -20.13
N GLN A 336 -11.55 -2.71 -20.67
CA GLN A 336 -10.80 -3.71 -21.43
C GLN A 336 -10.08 -4.71 -20.51
N VAL A 337 -9.87 -5.92 -21.03
CA VAL A 337 -9.02 -6.95 -20.41
C VAL A 337 -7.61 -6.88 -21.02
N TYR A 338 -6.58 -7.22 -20.25
CA TYR A 338 -5.23 -7.28 -20.79
C TYR A 338 -5.11 -8.46 -21.76
N GLN A 339 -4.74 -8.16 -23.00
CA GLN A 339 -4.44 -9.16 -24.02
C GLN A 339 -2.93 -9.25 -24.21
N HIS A 340 -2.40 -10.46 -24.09
CA HIS A 340 -0.96 -10.73 -24.25
C HIS A 340 -0.51 -10.62 -25.71
N LYS A 341 -1.41 -10.90 -26.66
CA LYS A 341 -1.18 -10.74 -28.10
C LYS A 341 -1.83 -9.43 -28.57
N PRO A 342 -1.16 -8.62 -29.41
CA PRO A 342 -1.89 -7.63 -30.19
C PRO A 342 -2.85 -8.39 -31.12
N ASN A 343 -4.12 -7.97 -31.17
CA ASN A 343 -5.00 -8.41 -32.25
C ASN A 343 -4.31 -8.07 -33.59
N SER A 344 -4.31 -9.01 -34.52
CA SER A 344 -3.89 -8.78 -35.92
C SER A 344 -4.73 -7.70 -36.63
N ASN A 345 -5.74 -7.14 -35.97
CA ASN A 345 -6.64 -6.10 -36.47
C ASN A 345 -6.45 -4.75 -35.76
N SER A 346 -5.30 -4.48 -35.14
CA SER A 346 -5.04 -3.18 -34.50
C SER A 346 -3.65 -2.66 -34.85
N GLU A 347 -3.31 -2.64 -36.14
CA GLU A 347 -2.37 -1.66 -36.68
C GLU A 347 -3.05 -0.29 -36.74
N ALA A 348 -3.26 0.31 -35.57
CA ALA A 348 -3.51 1.74 -35.47
C ALA A 348 -3.02 2.24 -34.11
N ALA A 349 -1.84 2.87 -34.15
CA ALA A 349 -1.34 3.86 -33.21
C ALA A 349 -1.19 3.46 -31.74
N MET A 350 0.01 2.98 -31.37
CA MET A 350 0.60 3.31 -30.06
C MET A 350 2.13 3.35 -30.16
N SER A 351 2.66 4.53 -30.51
CA SER A 351 3.97 4.98 -30.04
C SER A 351 3.80 5.55 -28.62
N LEU A 352 4.46 4.97 -27.61
CA LEU A 352 4.57 5.51 -26.24
C LEU A 352 5.94 5.25 -25.58
#